data_AF-A0A949ALH7-F1
#
_entry.id   AF-A0A949ALH7-F1
#
_cell.length_a   1.000
_cell.length_b   1.000
_cell.length_c   1.000
_cell.angle_alpha   90.00
_cell.angle_beta   90.00
_cell.angle_gamma   90.00
#
_symmetry.space_group_name_H-M   'P 1'
#
loop_
_entity.id
_entity.type
_entity.pdbx_description
1 polymer ?
#
loop_
_entity_poly.entity_id
_entity_poly.type
_entity_poly.pdbx_seq_one_letter_code
_entity_poly.pdbx_strand_id
1 'polypeptide(L)'
;MQPTTINVFLGPQIGDSMAFVYLNLVAFLVTLMFVLRVGTGKIAKPIFFISLGFLISACIPLTLGNEYLWMVPLIQTLFSILGIMGFMSAYGVFDLITKKQN
;
A
#
# COMPACT_ATOMS: atom_id res chain seq x y z
N MET A 1 -26.58 -43.88 0.53
CA MET A 1 -26.49 -42.45 0.87
C MET A 1 -25.45 -41.83 -0.03
N GLN A 2 -25.83 -40.93 -0.93
CA GLN A 2 -24.85 -40.23 -1.78
C GLN A 2 -24.07 -39.24 -0.92
N PRO A 3 -22.74 -39.17 -1.05
CA PRO A 3 -21.95 -38.19 -0.31
C PRO A 3 -22.31 -36.78 -0.78
N THR A 4 -22.79 -35.95 0.12
CA THR A 4 -23.06 -34.53 -0.12
C THR A 4 -21.72 -33.82 -0.29
N THR A 5 -21.34 -33.49 -1.52
CA THR A 5 -20.22 -32.59 -1.78
C THR A 5 -20.59 -31.19 -1.34
N ILE A 6 -19.99 -30.73 -0.23
CA ILE A 6 -20.05 -29.34 0.19
C ILE A 6 -19.15 -28.55 -0.75
N ASN A 7 -19.75 -27.78 -1.66
CA ASN A 7 -19.01 -26.82 -2.47
C ASN A 7 -18.59 -25.66 -1.57
N VAL A 8 -17.35 -25.69 -1.09
CA VAL A 8 -16.72 -24.55 -0.42
C VAL A 8 -16.38 -23.54 -1.50
N PHE A 9 -17.16 -22.46 -1.59
CA PHE A 9 -16.80 -21.29 -2.39
C PHE A 9 -15.59 -20.62 -1.73
N LEU A 10 -14.39 -21.06 -2.12
CA LEU A 10 -13.19 -20.23 -1.99
C LEU A 10 -13.53 -18.93 -2.73
N GLY A 11 -13.43 -17.80 -2.04
CA GLY A 11 -13.75 -16.48 -2.59
C GLY A 11 -13.05 -16.21 -3.92
N PRO A 12 -13.35 -15.09 -4.60
CA PRO A 12 -12.77 -14.78 -5.91
C PRO A 12 -11.27 -15.06 -5.86
N GLN A 13 -10.78 -15.95 -6.74
CA GLN A 13 -9.35 -16.23 -6.85
C GLN A 13 -8.70 -14.87 -7.07
N ILE A 14 -8.08 -14.36 -6.00
CA ILE A 14 -7.39 -13.09 -5.99
C ILE A 14 -6.39 -13.25 -7.13
N GLY A 15 -6.57 -12.44 -8.18
CA GLY A 15 -6.03 -12.70 -9.51
C GLY A 15 -4.55 -13.07 -9.50
N ASP A 16 -4.11 -13.78 -10.53
CA ASP A 16 -2.77 -14.35 -10.69
C ASP A 16 -1.73 -13.61 -9.84
N SER A 17 -1.33 -14.23 -8.73
CA SER A 17 -0.43 -13.67 -7.71
C SER A 17 0.81 -13.01 -8.31
N MET A 18 1.27 -13.50 -9.46
CA MET A 18 2.39 -12.94 -10.20
C MET A 18 2.07 -11.56 -10.78
N ALA A 19 0.89 -11.38 -11.39
CA ALA A 19 0.44 -10.07 -11.89
C ALA A 19 0.38 -9.03 -10.76
N PHE A 20 -0.03 -9.46 -9.57
CA PHE A 20 -0.11 -8.59 -8.40
C PHE A 20 1.28 -8.10 -7.94
N VAL A 21 2.28 -9.00 -7.93
CA VAL A 21 3.68 -8.65 -7.64
C VAL A 21 4.19 -7.64 -8.65
N TYR A 22 4.00 -7.89 -9.95
CA TYR A 22 4.47 -6.99 -11.00
C TYR A 22 3.84 -5.60 -10.90
N LEU A 23 2.53 -5.51 -10.67
CA LEU A 23 1.84 -4.23 -10.52
C LEU A 23 2.37 -3.43 -9.32
N ASN A 24 2.60 -4.07 -8.18
CA ASN A 24 3.16 -3.40 -7.01
C ASN A 24 4.60 -2.97 -7.23
N LEU A 25 5.41 -3.77 -7.92
CA LEU A 25 6.79 -3.44 -8.22
C LEU A 25 6.88 -2.25 -9.21
N VAL A 26 6.02 -2.22 -10.22
CA VAL A 26 5.89 -1.06 -11.13
C VAL A 26 5.44 0.18 -10.37
N ALA A 27 4.41 0.07 -9.52
CA ALA A 27 3.94 1.19 -8.69
C ALA A 27 5.04 1.72 -7.76
N PHE A 28 5.85 0.82 -7.16
CA PHE A 28 7.02 1.19 -6.37
C PHE A 28 8.04 1.96 -7.19
N LEU A 29 8.43 1.47 -8.38
CA LEU A 29 9.41 2.15 -9.23
C LEU A 29 8.93 3.53 -9.67
N VAL A 30 7.66 3.65 -10.08
CA VAL A 30 7.06 4.93 -10.48
C VAL A 30 7.05 5.92 -9.31
N THR A 31 6.62 5.48 -8.13
CA THR A 31 6.62 6.33 -6.93
C THR A 31 8.03 6.71 -6.48
N LEU A 32 9.00 5.81 -6.60
CA LEU A 32 10.41 6.09 -6.33
C LEU A 32 10.99 7.12 -7.31
N MET A 33 10.64 7.06 -8.59
CA MET A 33 11.03 8.08 -9.57
C MET A 33 10.51 9.47 -9.17
N PHE A 34 9.28 9.56 -8.63
CA PHE A 34 8.77 10.82 -8.08
C PHE A 34 9.57 11.29 -6.86
N VAL A 35 9.95 10.41 -5.94
CA VAL A 35 10.82 10.77 -4.80
C VAL A 35 12.14 11.35 -5.29
N LEU A 36 12.81 10.68 -6.23
CA LEU A 36 14.08 11.12 -6.79
C LEU A 36 13.95 12.47 -7.51
N ARG A 37 12.83 12.70 -8.20
CA ARG A 37 12.57 13.97 -8.91
C ARG A 37 12.20 15.12 -7.98
N VAL A 38 11.50 14.86 -6.88
CA VAL A 38 11.13 15.88 -5.88
C VAL A 38 12.34 16.29 -5.02
N GLY A 39 13.37 15.45 -4.94
CA GLY A 39 14.61 15.73 -4.18
C GLY A 39 14.42 15.56 -2.67
N THR A 40 15.20 16.27 -1.84
CA THR A 40 15.23 16.11 -0.37
C THR A 40 14.21 16.99 0.38
N GLY A 41 13.08 17.34 -0.25
CA GLY A 41 12.06 18.22 0.32
C GLY A 41 11.16 17.54 1.36
N LYS A 42 10.35 18.33 2.08
CA LYS A 42 9.34 17.83 3.04
C LYS A 42 8.33 16.85 2.41
N ILE A 43 8.12 16.96 1.10
CA ILE A 43 7.22 16.13 0.28
C ILE A 43 7.84 14.77 -0.08
N ALA A 44 9.16 14.63 -0.05
CA ALA A 44 9.82 13.38 -0.41
C ALA A 44 9.54 12.26 0.59
N LYS A 45 9.50 12.59 1.89
CA LYS A 45 9.19 11.64 2.98
C LYS A 45 7.82 10.94 2.80
N PRO A 46 6.70 11.65 2.61
CA PRO A 46 5.40 10.99 2.44
C PRO A 46 5.33 10.13 1.17
N ILE A 47 5.90 10.58 0.04
CA ILE A 47 5.96 9.79 -1.19
C ILE A 47 6.81 8.52 -0.97
N PHE A 48 7.91 8.62 -0.23
CA PHE A 48 8.75 7.49 0.12
C PHE A 48 7.99 6.44 0.95
N PHE A 49 7.21 6.85 1.96
CA PHE A 49 6.39 5.91 2.72
C PHE A 49 5.36 5.18 1.84
N ILE A 50 4.70 5.88 0.93
CA ILE A 50 3.76 5.27 -0.02
C ILE A 50 4.49 4.26 -0.91
N SER A 51 5.67 4.62 -1.43
CA SER A 51 6.48 3.71 -2.24
C SER A 51 6.85 2.43 -1.48
N LEU A 52 7.25 2.57 -0.21
CA LEU A 52 7.61 1.44 0.63
C LEU A 52 6.41 0.50 0.87
N GLY A 53 5.20 1.06 0.96
CA GLY A 53 3.97 0.28 1.01
C GLY A 53 3.80 -0.65 -0.19
N PHE A 54 4.08 -0.17 -1.41
CA PHE A 54 4.05 -1.01 -2.61
C PHE A 54 5.13 -2.10 -2.60
N LEU A 55 6.35 -1.77 -2.17
CA LEU A 55 7.43 -2.75 -2.10
C LEU A 55 7.11 -3.89 -1.12
N ILE A 56 6.68 -3.56 0.10
CA ILE A 56 6.34 -4.55 1.11
C ILE A 56 5.14 -5.39 0.65
N SER A 57 4.17 -4.76 -0.01
CA SER A 57 3.01 -5.45 -0.60
C SER A 57 3.40 -6.47 -1.67
N ALA A 58 4.41 -6.16 -2.50
CA ALA A 58 4.93 -7.11 -3.48
C ALA A 58 5.65 -8.29 -2.80
N CYS A 59 6.29 -8.07 -1.65
CA CYS A 59 6.98 -9.12 -0.92
C CYS A 59 6.05 -10.15 -0.27
N ILE A 60 4.82 -9.79 0.12
CA ILE A 60 3.88 -10.71 0.80
C ILE A 60 3.69 -12.03 0.04
N PRO A 61 3.21 -12.04 -1.21
CA PRO A 61 3.01 -13.30 -1.93
C PRO A 61 4.33 -14.04 -2.19
N LEU A 62 5.47 -13.33 -2.26
CA LEU A 62 6.79 -13.93 -2.49
C LEU A 62 7.34 -14.65 -1.25
N THR A 63 7.06 -14.16 -0.04
CA THR A 63 7.64 -14.70 1.20
C THR A 63 6.65 -15.51 2.03
N LEU A 64 5.38 -15.12 2.05
CA LEU A 64 4.35 -15.73 2.88
C LEU A 64 3.41 -16.65 2.08
N GLY A 65 3.33 -16.48 0.76
CA GLY A 65 2.42 -17.25 -0.10
C GLY A 65 1.09 -16.56 -0.37
N ASN A 66 0.28 -17.19 -1.22
CA ASN A 66 -0.95 -16.60 -1.77
C ASN A 66 -2.08 -16.51 -0.75
N GLU A 67 -2.03 -17.33 0.29
CA GLU A 67 -2.95 -17.34 1.42
C GLU A 67 -2.91 -16.03 2.23
N TYR A 68 -1.86 -15.22 2.09
CA TYR A 68 -1.71 -13.92 2.77
C TYR A 68 -1.98 -12.71 1.87
N LEU A 69 -2.50 -12.90 0.64
CA LEU A 69 -2.79 -11.78 -0.27
C LEU A 69 -3.77 -10.75 0.33
N TRP A 70 -4.64 -11.16 1.25
CA TRP A 70 -5.52 -10.26 2.00
C TRP A 70 -4.78 -9.24 2.87
N MET A 71 -3.52 -9.50 3.23
CA MET A 71 -2.69 -8.56 4.00
C MET A 71 -2.23 -7.37 3.16
N VAL A 72 -2.21 -7.49 1.83
CA VAL A 72 -1.74 -6.41 0.97
C VAL A 72 -2.56 -5.12 1.15
N PRO A 73 -3.90 -5.11 1.00
CA PRO A 73 -4.67 -3.89 1.18
C PRO A 73 -4.48 -3.28 2.58
N LEU A 74 -4.25 -4.08 3.62
CA LEU A 74 -3.94 -3.59 4.96
C LEU A 74 -2.61 -2.84 5.02
N ILE A 75 -1.54 -3.45 4.47
CA ILE A 75 -0.21 -2.83 4.42
C ILE A 75 -0.27 -1.56 3.58
N GLN A 76 -0.86 -1.60 2.39
CA GLN A 76 -1.00 -0.42 1.54
C GLN A 76 -1.78 0.70 2.23
N THR A 77 -2.87 0.38 2.93
CA THR A 77 -3.66 1.37 3.67
C THR A 77 -2.83 2.01 4.78
N LEU A 78 -2.09 1.21 5.55
CA LEU A 78 -1.27 1.71 6.64
C LEU A 78 -0.18 2.68 6.14
N PHE A 79 0.55 2.31 5.08
CA PHE A 79 1.56 3.19 4.49
C PHE A 79 0.96 4.41 3.80
N SER A 80 -0.22 4.28 3.20
CA SER A 80 -0.93 5.41 2.60
C SER A 80 -1.38 6.42 3.65
N ILE A 81 -1.88 5.96 4.81
CA ILE A 81 -2.22 6.85 5.94
C ILE A 81 -0.98 7.61 6.42
N LEU A 82 0.15 6.93 6.60
CA LEU A 82 1.41 7.59 6.98
C LEU A 82 1.86 8.62 5.93
N GLY A 83 1.72 8.29 4.64
CA GLY A 83 1.96 9.21 3.54
C GLY A 83 1.05 10.45 3.60
N ILE A 84 -0.25 10.25 3.76
CA ILE A 84 -1.24 11.34 3.86
C ILE A 84 -0.94 12.23 5.07
N MET A 85 -0.66 11.65 6.24
CA MET A 85 -0.26 12.42 7.43
C MET A 85 1.00 13.23 7.18
N GLY A 86 1.99 12.65 6.49
CA GLY A 86 3.20 13.36 6.07
C GLY A 86 2.90 14.52 5.10
N PHE A 87 1.97 14.35 4.17
CA PHE A 87 1.50 15.44 3.30
C PHE A 87 0.78 16.54 4.09
N MET A 88 -0.13 16.18 4.99
CA MET A 88 -0.84 17.14 5.85
C MET A 88 0.14 17.98 6.68
N SER A 89 1.20 17.35 7.20
CA SER A 89 2.27 18.06 7.89
C SER A 89 3.10 18.94 6.95
N ALA A 90 3.48 18.44 5.77
CA ALA A 90 4.27 19.19 4.81
C ALA A 90 3.55 20.45 4.30
N TYR A 91 2.22 20.40 4.15
CA TYR A 91 1.38 21.53 3.72
C TYR A 91 0.88 22.41 4.89
N GLY A 92 1.26 22.12 6.15
CA GLY A 92 0.84 22.93 7.30
C GLY A 92 -0.64 22.82 7.64
N VAL A 93 -1.31 21.74 7.22
CA VAL A 93 -2.74 21.51 7.51
C VAL A 93 -2.97 21.37 9.02
N PHE A 94 -2.03 20.76 9.75
CA PHE A 94 -2.10 20.68 11.21
C PHE A 94 -2.08 22.06 11.87
N ASP A 95 -1.23 22.98 11.38
CA ASP A 95 -1.16 24.34 11.91
C ASP A 95 -2.47 25.11 11.67
N LEU A 96 -3.12 24.88 10.52
CA LEU A 96 -4.42 25.46 10.18
C LEU A 96 -5.55 24.91 11.07
N ILE A 97 -5.53 23.62 11.40
CA ILE A 97 -6.52 23.01 12.29
C ILE A 97 -6.34 23.53 13.73
N THR A 98 -5.10 23.59 14.22
CA THR A 98 -4.80 24.05 15.58
C THR A 98 -5.08 25.53 15.77
N LYS A 99 -4.79 26.39 14.78
CA LYS A 99 -5.12 27.83 14.85
C LYS A 99 -6.63 28.12 14.83
N LYS A 100 -7.45 27.22 14.29
CA LYS A 100 -8.91 27.40 14.29
C LYS A 100 -9.55 27.03 15.63
N GLN A 101 -8.85 26.28 16.48
CA GLN A 101 -9.35 25.84 17.78
C GLN A 101 -9.00 26.78 18.95
N ASN A 102 -8.14 27.78 18.74
CA ASN A 102 -7.85 28.87 19.68
C ASN A 102 -8.46 30.18 19.18
#